data_AF-A0A2S6XA20-F1
#
_entry.id   AF-A0A2S6XA20-F1
#
_cell.length_a   1.000
_cell.length_b   1.000
_cell.length_c   1.000
_cell.angle_alpha   90.00
_cell.angle_beta   90.00
_cell.angle_gamma   90.00
#
_symmetry.space_group_name_H-M   'P 1'
#
loop_
_entity.id
_entity.type
_entity.pdbx_description
1 polymer ?
#
loop_
_entity_poly.entity_id
_entity_poly.type
_entity_poly.pdbx_seq_one_letter_code
_entity_poly.pdbx_strand_id
1 'polypeptide(L)'
;MAGSVREQLGTGANFRVRVTIIGALVSIVPLIGIALLLPDSGRDILFWIYWILLAGCLLNLLWILIKNPVPSARPPLLTRDLAMGWALLLPSLFTSFWPGIVGAPLFTVLVGATSVAERVRNRSAVS
;
A
#
# COMPACT_ATOMS: atom_id res chain seq x y z
N MET A 1 -20.44 17.18 -10.41
CA MET A 1 -20.18 17.76 -9.07
C MET A 1 -19.11 16.93 -8.41
N ALA A 2 -17.87 17.42 -8.33
CA ALA A 2 -16.79 16.69 -7.67
C ALA A 2 -16.97 16.80 -6.16
N GLY A 3 -17.37 15.71 -5.49
CA GLY A 3 -17.32 15.63 -4.02
C GLY A 3 -15.90 15.92 -3.54
N SER A 4 -15.76 16.40 -2.30
CA SER A 4 -14.44 16.81 -1.79
C SER A 4 -13.43 15.66 -1.89
N VAL A 5 -12.14 15.95 -2.09
CA VAL A 5 -11.08 14.91 -2.22
C VAL A 5 -11.12 13.92 -1.05
N ARG A 6 -11.45 14.39 0.16
CA ARG A 6 -11.68 13.54 1.34
C ARG A 6 -12.83 12.54 1.17
N GLU A 7 -13.92 12.98 0.56
CA GLU A 7 -15.12 12.17 0.31
C GLU A 7 -14.82 11.07 -0.71
N GLN A 8 -14.02 11.37 -1.74
CA GLN A 8 -13.57 10.39 -2.73
C GLN A 8 -12.56 9.37 -2.16
N LEU A 9 -11.77 9.78 -1.16
CA LEU A 9 -10.81 8.91 -0.47
C LEU A 9 -11.47 8.01 0.60
N GLY A 10 -12.74 8.22 0.91
CA GLY A 10 -13.46 7.48 1.94
C GLY A 10 -13.08 7.87 3.37
N THR A 11 -13.52 7.09 4.35
CA THR A 11 -13.33 7.39 5.79
C THR A 11 -12.52 6.29 6.50
N GLY A 12 -11.93 6.64 7.64
CA GLY A 12 -11.24 5.69 8.52
C GLY A 12 -10.07 4.95 7.87
N ALA A 13 -10.15 3.61 7.83
CA ALA A 13 -9.10 2.76 7.28
C ALA A 13 -8.92 2.92 5.76
N ASN A 14 -10.01 3.11 5.01
CA ASN A 14 -9.97 3.30 3.55
C ASN A 14 -9.16 4.54 3.19
N PHE A 15 -9.42 5.65 3.89
CA PHE A 15 -8.68 6.90 3.73
C PHE A 15 -7.18 6.69 3.93
N ARG A 16 -6.78 5.99 5.00
CA ARG A 16 -5.38 5.73 5.32
C ARG A 16 -4.68 4.90 4.24
N VAL A 17 -5.32 3.83 3.76
CA VAL A 17 -4.77 2.97 2.71
C VAL A 17 -4.59 3.77 1.42
N ARG A 18 -5.63 4.48 0.97
CA ARG A 18 -5.58 5.26 -0.27
C ARG A 18 -4.55 6.38 -0.21
N VAL A 19 -4.48 7.14 0.87
CA VAL A 19 -3.47 8.20 1.05
C VAL A 19 -2.05 7.63 1.09
N THR A 20 -1.85 6.47 1.73
CA THR A 20 -0.54 5.80 1.74
C THR A 20 -0.09 5.44 0.33
N ILE A 21 -0.97 4.80 -0.46
CA ILE A 21 -0.66 4.36 -1.81
C ILE A 21 -0.47 5.55 -2.76
N ILE A 22 -1.41 6.50 -2.75
CA ILE A 22 -1.35 7.69 -3.61
C ILE A 22 -0.12 8.54 -3.24
N GLY A 23 0.17 8.73 -1.96
CA GLY A 23 1.35 9.47 -1.50
C GLY A 23 2.66 8.82 -1.97
N ALA A 24 2.77 7.50 -1.85
CA ALA A 24 3.93 6.76 -2.35
C ALA A 24 4.08 6.88 -3.88
N LEU A 25 2.98 6.81 -4.64
CA LEU A 25 3.02 6.94 -6.10
C LEU A 25 3.38 8.36 -6.56
N VAL A 26 2.74 9.38 -5.98
CA VAL A 26 2.96 10.78 -6.36
C VAL A 26 4.37 11.24 -5.99
N SER A 27 4.94 10.72 -4.89
CA SER A 27 6.29 11.08 -4.44
C SER A 27 7.42 10.62 -5.36
N ILE A 28 7.17 9.74 -6.34
CA ILE A 28 8.16 9.36 -7.36
C ILE A 28 8.58 10.57 -8.20
N VAL A 29 7.64 11.43 -8.58
CA VAL A 29 7.91 12.59 -9.45
C VAL A 29 8.90 13.57 -8.83
N PRO A 30 8.68 14.10 -7.61
CA PRO A 30 9.64 14.98 -6.96
C PRO A 30 10.95 14.25 -6.65
N LEU A 31 10.91 12.94 -6.34
CA LEU A 31 12.13 12.16 -6.12
C LEU A 31 13.03 12.20 -7.37
N ILE A 32 12.47 11.91 -8.56
CA ILE A 32 13.22 11.95 -9.82
C ILE A 32 13.73 13.37 -10.09
N GLY A 33 12.87 14.38 -9.94
CA GLY A 33 13.25 15.77 -10.19
C GLY A 33 14.41 16.25 -9.30
N ILE A 34 14.36 15.92 -8.02
CA ILE A 34 15.41 16.28 -7.06
C ILE A 34 16.68 15.44 -7.32
N ALA A 35 16.55 14.14 -7.58
CA ALA A 35 17.68 13.26 -7.85
C ALA A 35 18.52 13.73 -9.04
N LEU A 36 17.90 14.28 -10.09
CA LEU A 36 18.63 14.83 -11.25
C LEU A 36 19.50 16.05 -10.91
N LEU A 37 19.15 16.80 -9.86
CA LEU A 37 19.84 18.02 -9.44
C LEU A 37 20.96 17.78 -8.43
N LEU A 38 20.97 16.63 -7.75
CA LEU A 38 21.96 16.34 -6.70
C LEU A 38 23.21 15.63 -7.26
N PRO A 39 24.38 15.82 -6.62
CA PRO A 39 25.54 14.94 -6.81
C PRO A 39 25.28 13.55 -6.23
N ASP A 40 26.07 12.55 -6.63
CA ASP A 40 25.82 11.13 -6.32
C ASP A 40 25.65 10.84 -4.82
N SER A 41 26.49 11.43 -3.97
CA SER A 41 26.39 11.29 -2.51
C SER A 41 25.07 11.80 -1.92
N GLY A 42 24.49 12.85 -2.53
CA GLY A 42 23.19 13.38 -2.14
C GLY A 42 22.02 12.52 -2.62
N ARG A 43 22.17 11.88 -3.79
CA ARG A 43 21.19 10.95 -4.34
C ARG A 43 21.05 9.71 -3.44
N ASP A 44 22.16 9.14 -2.99
CA ASP A 44 22.14 7.96 -2.12
C ASP A 44 21.36 8.20 -0.83
N ILE A 45 21.58 9.35 -0.18
CA ILE A 45 20.84 9.75 1.03
C ILE A 45 19.35 9.93 0.72
N LEU A 46 19.03 10.58 -0.40
CA LEU A 46 17.65 10.79 -0.82
C LEU A 46 16.92 9.45 -1.06
N PHE A 47 17.56 8.49 -1.73
CA PHE A 47 17.01 7.15 -1.94
C PHE A 47 16.82 6.40 -0.62
N TRP A 48 17.78 6.52 0.31
CA TRP A 48 17.64 5.93 1.65
C TRP A 48 16.43 6.47 2.41
N ILE A 49 16.21 7.78 2.40
CA ILE A 49 15.02 8.41 3.00
C ILE A 49 13.74 7.87 2.34
N TYR A 50 13.76 7.75 1.01
CA TYR A 50 12.63 7.22 0.27
C TYR A 50 12.36 5.73 0.57
N TRP A 51 13.40 4.92 0.75
CA TRP A 51 13.28 3.52 1.15
C TRP A 51 12.66 3.38 2.54
N ILE A 52 13.04 4.23 3.50
CA ILE A 52 12.41 4.28 4.83
C ILE A 52 10.92 4.62 4.70
N LEU A 53 10.57 5.57 3.83
CA LEU A 53 9.18 5.91 3.55
C LEU A 53 8.41 4.71 2.97
N LEU A 54 8.96 4.02 1.97
CA LEU A 54 8.33 2.83 1.37
C LEU A 54 8.16 1.69 2.37
N ALA A 55 9.17 1.44 3.22
CA ALA A 55 9.08 0.48 4.30
C ALA A 55 7.95 0.85 5.28
N GLY A 56 7.85 2.13 5.64
CA GLY A 56 6.75 2.67 6.45
C GLY A 56 5.38 2.46 5.80
N CYS A 57 5.26 2.66 4.49
CA CYS A 57 4.03 2.39 3.74
C CYS A 57 3.62 0.91 3.82
N LEU A 58 4.56 -0.01 3.59
CA LEU A 58 4.30 -1.46 3.66
C LEU A 58 3.90 -1.89 5.06
N LEU A 59 4.63 -1.42 6.09
CA LEU A 59 4.29 -1.71 7.49
C LEU A 59 2.93 -1.15 7.88
N ASN A 60 2.57 0.05 7.41
CA ASN A 60 1.25 0.63 7.66
C ASN A 60 0.13 -0.19 7.00
N LEU A 61 0.31 -0.65 5.77
CA LEU A 61 -0.66 -1.53 5.10
C LEU A 61 -0.79 -2.87 5.84
N LEU A 62 0.32 -3.46 6.26
CA LEU A 62 0.35 -4.69 7.06
C LEU A 62 -0.36 -4.50 8.40
N TRP A 63 -0.10 -3.39 9.08
CA TRP A 63 -0.76 -3.03 10.33
C TRP A 63 -2.28 -2.91 10.17
N ILE A 64 -2.76 -2.26 9.11
CA ILE A 64 -4.20 -2.14 8.83
C ILE A 64 -4.83 -3.52 8.57
N LEU A 65 -4.12 -4.39 7.85
CA LEU A 65 -4.55 -5.76 7.58
C LEU A 65 -4.63 -6.59 8.86
N ILE A 66 -3.60 -6.53 9.73
CA ILE A 66 -3.57 -7.22 11.03
C ILE A 66 -4.70 -6.73 11.94
N LYS A 67 -5.00 -5.43 11.93
CA LYS A 67 -6.09 -4.85 12.73
C LYS A 67 -7.47 -5.22 12.20
N ASN A 68 -7.59 -5.57 10.92
CA ASN A 68 -8.84 -5.98 10.29
C ASN A 68 -8.66 -7.33 9.57
N PRO A 69 -8.38 -8.42 10.30
CA PRO A 69 -7.93 -9.67 9.69
C PRO A 69 -9.08 -10.37 8.95
N VAL A 70 -10.32 -10.21 9.43
CA VAL A 70 -11.52 -10.88 8.92
C VAL A 70 -12.19 -10.04 7.82
N PRO A 71 -12.23 -10.50 6.55
CA PRO A 71 -12.79 -9.71 5.46
C PRO A 71 -14.27 -9.35 5.60
N SER A 72 -15.11 -10.18 6.23
CA SER A 72 -16.53 -9.88 6.46
C SER A 72 -16.76 -8.77 7.49
N ALA A 73 -15.81 -8.58 8.42
CA ALA A 73 -15.85 -7.51 9.42
C ALA A 73 -15.14 -6.23 8.94
N ARG A 74 -14.55 -6.24 7.73
CA ARG A 74 -13.87 -5.06 7.19
C ARG A 74 -14.88 -3.98 6.78
N PRO A 75 -14.51 -2.70 6.93
CA PRO A 75 -15.21 -1.61 6.28
C PRO A 75 -15.41 -1.90 4.78
N PRO A 76 -16.54 -1.48 4.19
CA PRO A 76 -16.81 -1.69 2.78
C PRO A 76 -15.66 -1.10 1.94
N LEU A 77 -15.27 -1.83 0.88
CA LEU A 77 -14.17 -1.52 -0.04
C LEU A 77 -12.74 -1.64 0.53
N LEU A 78 -12.54 -1.87 1.83
CA LEU A 78 -11.19 -1.94 2.42
C LEU A 78 -10.35 -3.08 1.82
N THR A 79 -10.93 -4.24 1.56
CA THR A 79 -10.20 -5.36 0.92
C THR A 79 -9.72 -5.01 -0.49
N ARG A 80 -10.52 -4.25 -1.25
CA ARG A 80 -10.13 -3.76 -2.57
C ARG A 80 -9.00 -2.75 -2.46
N ASP A 81 -9.12 -1.82 -1.52
CA ASP A 81 -8.12 -0.77 -1.30
C ASP A 81 -6.80 -1.37 -0.78
N LEU A 82 -6.85 -2.38 0.09
CA LEU A 82 -5.67 -3.13 0.53
C LEU A 82 -5.06 -3.94 -0.63
N ALA A 83 -5.88 -4.53 -1.50
CA ALA A 83 -5.36 -5.24 -2.67
C ALA A 83 -4.53 -4.29 -3.55
N MET A 84 -4.93 -3.02 -3.69
CA MET A 84 -4.18 -1.96 -4.39
C MET A 84 -2.79 -1.69 -3.79
N GLY A 85 -2.43 -2.28 -2.64
CA GLY A 85 -1.06 -2.28 -2.11
C GLY A 85 -0.01 -2.79 -3.10
N TRP A 86 -0.41 -3.58 -4.10
CA TRP A 86 0.45 -3.98 -5.23
C TRP A 86 1.03 -2.77 -5.97
N ALA A 87 0.35 -1.62 -5.96
CA ALA A 87 0.82 -0.41 -6.64
C ALA A 87 2.12 0.14 -6.03
N LEU A 88 2.46 -0.23 -4.78
CA LEU A 88 3.77 0.07 -4.19
C LEU A 88 4.94 -0.64 -4.89
N LEU A 89 4.66 -1.62 -5.75
CA LEU A 89 5.66 -2.25 -6.61
C LEU A 89 6.32 -1.23 -7.55
N LEU A 90 5.55 -0.31 -8.13
CA LEU A 90 6.06 0.71 -9.04
C LEU A 90 7.15 1.59 -8.41
N PRO A 91 6.90 2.32 -7.30
CA PRO A 91 7.94 3.12 -6.67
C PRO A 91 9.11 2.27 -6.19
N SER A 92 8.85 1.02 -5.77
CA SER A 92 9.91 0.10 -5.36
C SER A 92 10.82 -0.29 -6.53
N LEU A 93 10.27 -0.52 -7.72
CA LEU A 93 11.05 -0.80 -8.93
C LEU A 93 11.87 0.41 -9.38
N PHE A 94 11.25 1.60 -9.41
CA PHE A 94 11.96 2.85 -9.77
C PHE A 94 13.12 3.17 -8.83
N THR A 95 13.03 2.74 -7.58
CA THR A 95 14.05 3.02 -6.56
C THR A 95 14.90 1.80 -6.20
N SER A 96 14.76 0.69 -6.93
CA SER A 96 15.46 -0.59 -6.66
C SER A 96 15.32 -1.09 -5.21
N PHE A 97 14.20 -0.76 -4.55
CA PHE A 97 13.92 -1.14 -3.18
C PHE A 97 13.42 -2.60 -3.11
N TRP A 98 14.36 -3.54 -2.93
CA TRP A 98 14.08 -4.99 -2.93
C TRP A 98 12.95 -5.45 -1.99
N PRO A 99 12.89 -4.98 -0.72
CA PRO A 99 11.81 -5.36 0.19
C PRO A 99 10.43 -4.95 -0.32
N GLY A 100 10.31 -3.86 -1.07
CA GLY A 100 9.05 -3.46 -1.69
C GLY A 100 8.74 -4.23 -2.97
N ILE A 101 9.76 -4.57 -3.76
CA ILE A 101 9.60 -5.42 -4.96
C ILE A 101 9.01 -6.78 -4.60
N VAL A 102 9.46 -7.38 -3.50
CA VAL A 102 8.95 -8.67 -3.02
C VAL A 102 7.75 -8.50 -2.10
N GLY A 103 7.77 -7.49 -1.22
CA GLY A 103 6.76 -7.27 -0.20
C GLY A 103 5.41 -6.82 -0.75
N ALA A 104 5.38 -5.97 -1.78
CA ALA A 104 4.12 -5.52 -2.38
C ALA A 104 3.28 -6.67 -2.99
N PRO A 105 3.82 -7.56 -3.86
CA PRO A 105 3.06 -8.69 -4.36
C PRO A 105 2.70 -9.69 -3.27
N LEU A 106 3.61 -10.00 -2.34
CA LEU A 106 3.32 -10.88 -1.20
C LEU A 106 2.17 -10.34 -0.35
N PHE A 107 2.16 -9.03 -0.09
CA PHE A 107 1.08 -8.38 0.65
C PHE A 107 -0.27 -8.54 -0.06
N THR A 108 -0.32 -8.33 -1.38
CA THR A 108 -1.55 -8.53 -2.15
C THR A 108 -2.02 -9.98 -2.14
N VAL A 109 -1.09 -10.94 -2.22
CA VAL A 109 -1.41 -12.37 -2.06
C VAL A 109 -1.99 -12.64 -0.67
N LEU A 110 -1.42 -12.06 0.39
CA LEU A 110 -1.91 -12.19 1.76
C LEU A 110 -3.34 -11.64 1.91
N VAL A 111 -3.61 -10.46 1.32
CA VAL A 111 -4.97 -9.88 1.28
C VAL A 111 -5.93 -10.84 0.56
N GLY A 112 -5.53 -11.40 -0.57
CA GLY A 112 -6.32 -12.40 -1.30
C GLY A 112 -6.57 -13.68 -0.48
N ALA A 113 -5.53 -14.20 0.17
CA ALA A 113 -5.60 -15.39 1.02
C ALA A 113 -6.58 -15.20 2.17
N THR A 114 -6.61 -14.02 2.82
CA THR A 114 -7.61 -13.74 3.88
C THR A 114 -9.05 -13.79 3.34
N SER A 115 -9.28 -13.34 2.10
CA SER A 115 -10.60 -13.41 1.45
C SER A 115 -11.01 -14.85 1.11
N VAL A 116 -10.07 -15.66 0.61
CA VAL A 116 -10.33 -17.07 0.28
C VAL A 116 -10.56 -17.89 1.55
N ALA A 117 -9.73 -17.70 2.59
CA ALA A 117 -9.85 -18.42 3.86
C ALA A 117 -11.22 -18.21 4.50
N GLU A 118 -11.76 -17.00 4.45
CA GLU A 118 -13.10 -16.74 4.95
C GLU A 118 -14.20 -17.39 4.11
N ARG A 119 -14.08 -17.37 2.77
CA ARG A 119 -15.04 -18.07 1.89
C ARG A 119 -15.09 -19.55 2.19
N VAL A 120 -13.95 -20.18 2.45
CA VAL A 120 -13.87 -21.60 2.83
C VAL A 120 -14.54 -21.82 4.19
N ARG A 121 -14.24 -21.00 5.20
CA ARG A 121 -14.86 -21.09 6.53
C ARG A 121 -16.38 -20.98 6.48
N ASN A 122 -16.90 -20.03 5.71
CA ASN A 122 -18.35 -19.82 5.59
C ASN A 122 -19.05 -20.97 4.85
N ARG A 123 -18.37 -21.63 3.90
CA ARG A 123 -18.92 -22.84 3.25
C ARG A 123 -18.99 -24.02 4.22
N SER A 124 -17.97 -24.21 5.04
CA SER A 124 -17.94 -25.28 6.06
C SER A 124 -18.96 -25.09 7.18
N ALA A 125 -19.39 -23.85 7.46
CA ALA A 125 -20.40 -23.56 8.48
C ALA A 125 -21.85 -23.74 7.99
N VAL A 126 -22.05 -23.89 6.67
CA VAL A 126 -23.38 -24.02 6.03
C VAL A 126 -23.67 -25.47 5.60
N SER A 127 -22.66 -26.35 5.59
CA SER A 127 -22.83 -27.81 5.40
C SER A 127 -23.06 -28.51 6.73
#